data_AF-A0A497B8X1-F1
#
_entry.id   AF-A0A497B8X1-F1
#
_cell.length_a   1.000
_cell.length_b   1.000
_cell.length_c   1.000
_cell.angle_alpha   90.00
_cell.angle_beta   90.00
_cell.angle_gamma   90.00
#
_symmetry.space_group_name_H-M   'P 1'
#
loop_
_entity.id
_entity.type
_entity.pdbx_description
1 polymer ?
#
loop_
_entity_poly.entity_id
_entity_poly.type
_entity_poly.pdbx_seq_one_letter_code
_entity_poly.pdbx_strand_id
1 'polypeptide(L)'
;MIEHYEFGRIVIDGKSYSSDVIIYPDKVDADWWREEGHRLSPVDLWEVVRAKPEILVVGTGYSGLMDVPSETMKHLQENGIKVIVQRTGEAWKTYNRLLQEGKKVVAALHLTC
;
A
#
# COMPACT_ATOMS: atom_id res chain seq x y z
N MET A 1 -8.56 -7.39 7.28
CA MET A 1 -9.45 -6.48 6.53
C MET A 1 -9.37 -5.09 7.14
N ILE A 2 -9.43 -4.04 6.31
CA ILE A 2 -9.41 -2.66 6.80
C ILE A 2 -10.83 -2.24 7.19
N GLU A 3 -11.01 -1.69 8.38
CA GLU A 3 -12.33 -1.29 8.90
C GLU A 3 -12.55 0.21 8.78
N HIS A 4 -11.48 0.99 8.98
CA HIS A 4 -11.55 2.44 9.02
C HIS A 4 -10.23 3.08 8.60
N TYR A 5 -10.33 4.25 7.97
CA TYR A 5 -9.20 5.12 7.65
C TYR A 5 -9.58 6.58 7.83
N GLU A 6 -8.70 7.33 8.47
CA GLU A 6 -8.72 8.79 8.60
C GLU A 6 -7.27 9.31 8.56
N PHE A 7 -7.08 10.63 8.52
CA PHE A 7 -5.74 11.22 8.45
C PHE A 7 -4.85 10.74 9.62
N GLY A 8 -3.74 10.08 9.29
CA GLY A 8 -2.77 9.56 10.25
C GLY A 8 -3.23 8.34 11.04
N ARG A 9 -4.37 7.71 10.70
CA ARG A 9 -4.88 6.54 11.43
C ARG A 9 -5.63 5.55 10.54
N ILE A 10 -5.33 4.27 10.75
CA ILE A 10 -6.01 3.15 10.09
C ILE A 10 -6.33 2.04 11.10
N VAL A 11 -7.48 1.38 10.92
CA VAL A 11 -7.89 0.22 11.73
C VAL A 11 -7.94 -1.01 10.86
N ILE A 12 -7.18 -2.03 11.22
CA ILE A 12 -7.03 -3.28 10.47
C ILE A 12 -7.23 -4.44 11.45
N ASP A 13 -8.24 -5.27 11.21
CA ASP A 13 -8.59 -6.43 12.05
C ASP A 13 -8.64 -6.06 13.55
N GLY A 14 -9.37 -4.99 13.88
CA GLY A 14 -9.55 -4.46 15.23
C GLY A 14 -8.35 -3.72 15.82
N LYS A 15 -7.19 -3.71 15.15
CA LYS A 15 -5.98 -3.03 15.63
C LYS A 15 -5.77 -1.68 14.96
N SER A 16 -5.50 -0.66 15.77
CA SER A 16 -5.21 0.70 15.31
C SER A 16 -3.72 0.89 15.01
N TYR A 17 -3.42 1.56 13.91
CA TYR A 17 -2.09 1.97 13.50
C TYR A 17 -2.08 3.47 13.19
N SER A 18 -0.95 4.13 13.49
CA SER A 18 -0.77 5.58 13.30
C SER A 18 0.45 5.94 12.44
N SER A 19 1.09 4.93 11.86
CA SER A 19 2.20 5.03 10.92
C SER A 19 1.80 4.41 9.60
N ASP A 20 2.55 4.73 8.55
CA ASP A 20 2.37 4.08 7.25
C ASP A 20 2.51 2.57 7.37
N VAL A 21 1.74 1.85 6.56
CA VAL A 21 1.66 0.38 6.65
C VAL A 21 1.78 -0.29 5.30
N ILE A 22 2.38 -1.48 5.28
CA ILE A 22 2.16 -2.46 4.22
C ILE A 22 1.31 -3.60 4.77
N ILE A 23 0.24 -3.93 4.07
CA ILE A 23 -0.70 -4.98 4.42
C ILE A 23 -0.49 -6.14 3.45
N TYR A 24 0.01 -7.25 3.99
CA TYR A 24 0.15 -8.53 3.30
C TYR A 24 -1.04 -9.45 3.64
N PRO A 25 -1.24 -10.54 2.90
CA PRO A 25 -2.29 -11.52 3.21
C PRO A 25 -2.19 -12.14 4.62
N ASP A 26 -0.97 -12.23 5.16
CA ASP A 26 -0.65 -12.95 6.40
C ASP A 26 -0.09 -12.05 7.51
N LYS A 27 0.32 -10.81 7.20
CA LYS A 27 0.89 -9.87 8.17
C LYS A 27 0.58 -8.41 7.83
N VAL A 28 0.65 -7.55 8.85
CA VAL A 28 0.74 -6.09 8.69
C VAL A 28 2.15 -5.69 9.08
N ASP A 29 2.88 -5.06 8.16
CA ASP A 29 4.12 -4.35 8.44
C ASP A 29 3.79 -2.90 8.78
N ALA A 30 3.89 -2.56 10.07
CA ALA A 30 3.59 -1.23 10.60
C ALA A 30 4.83 -0.35 10.78
N ASP A 31 6.01 -0.92 10.55
CA ASP A 31 7.30 -0.24 10.66
C ASP A 31 7.85 0.11 9.26
N TRP A 32 6.97 0.14 8.26
CA TRP A 32 7.34 0.40 6.88
C TRP A 32 7.96 1.78 6.73
N TRP A 33 9.27 1.79 6.54
CA TRP A 33 10.08 2.99 6.35
C TRP A 33 10.39 3.18 4.86
N ARG A 34 10.25 4.42 4.38
CA ARG A 34 10.66 4.83 3.03
C ARG A 34 11.92 5.68 3.10
N GLU A 35 12.78 5.57 2.09
CA GLU A 35 13.97 6.45 1.97
C GLU A 35 13.57 7.94 1.90
N GLU A 36 12.44 8.24 1.26
CA GLU A 36 11.88 9.59 1.15
C GLU A 36 10.37 9.58 1.46
N GLY A 37 9.92 10.54 2.28
CA GLY A 37 8.53 10.58 2.76
C GLY A 37 7.48 10.73 1.64
N HIS A 38 7.80 11.50 0.59
CA HIS A 38 6.87 11.85 -0.50
C HIS A 38 7.20 11.16 -1.83
N ARG A 39 8.10 10.18 -1.86
CA ARG A 39 8.46 9.46 -3.09
C ARG A 39 8.56 7.97 -2.79
N LEU A 40 7.81 7.17 -3.52
CA LEU A 40 7.86 5.71 -3.37
C LEU A 40 8.95 5.13 -4.29
N SER A 41 10.08 4.73 -3.71
CA SER A 41 11.21 4.14 -4.43
C SER A 41 11.02 2.61 -4.61
N PRO A 42 11.60 1.99 -5.66
CA PRO A 42 11.61 0.53 -5.78
C PRO A 42 12.20 -0.17 -4.55
N VAL A 43 13.19 0.45 -3.89
CA VAL A 43 13.86 -0.10 -2.71
C VAL A 43 12.92 -0.20 -1.51
N ASP A 44 11.90 0.66 -1.42
CA ASP A 44 10.90 0.63 -0.34
C ASP A 44 9.94 -0.56 -0.45
N LEU A 45 9.98 -1.29 -1.57
CA LEU A 45 9.04 -2.34 -1.94
C LEU A 45 9.69 -3.72 -2.09
N TRP A 46 10.92 -3.91 -1.61
CA TRP A 46 11.65 -5.17 -1.77
C TRP A 46 10.90 -6.37 -1.16
N GLU A 47 10.26 -6.22 0.00
CA GLU A 47 9.44 -7.26 0.61
C GLU A 47 8.18 -7.55 -0.22
N VAL A 48 7.58 -6.53 -0.81
CA VAL A 48 6.42 -6.66 -1.71
C VAL A 48 6.79 -7.47 -2.95
N VAL A 49 7.94 -7.15 -3.58
CA VAL A 49 8.44 -7.89 -4.73
C VAL A 49 8.72 -9.35 -4.36
N ARG A 50 9.30 -9.62 -3.18
CA ARG A 50 9.51 -10.99 -2.69
C ARG A 50 8.20 -11.74 -2.43
N ALA A 51 7.17 -11.06 -1.91
CA ALA A 51 5.85 -11.64 -1.69
C ALA A 51 5.13 -12.00 -2.99
N LYS A 52 5.50 -11.38 -4.11
CA LYS A 52 4.95 -11.60 -5.47
C LYS A 52 3.41 -11.59 -5.49
N PRO A 53 2.75 -10.48 -5.11
CA PRO A 53 1.30 -10.36 -5.25
C PRO A 53 0.90 -10.27 -6.72
N GLU A 54 -0.36 -10.59 -7.02
CA GLU A 54 -0.95 -10.27 -8.34
C GLU A 54 -1.13 -8.76 -8.50
N ILE A 55 -1.50 -8.08 -7.41
CA ILE A 55 -1.85 -6.66 -7.39
C ILE A 55 -1.23 -5.98 -6.16
N LEU A 56 -0.56 -4.86 -6.38
CA LEU A 56 -0.20 -3.89 -5.35
C LEU A 56 -1.13 -2.68 -5.44
N VAL A 57 -1.80 -2.36 -4.34
CA VAL A 57 -2.55 -1.11 -4.20
C VAL A 57 -1.68 -0.10 -3.43
N VAL A 58 -1.42 1.06 -4.02
CA VAL A 58 -0.65 2.13 -3.40
C VAL A 58 -1.59 3.26 -3.00
N GLY A 59 -1.60 3.57 -1.70
CA GLY A 59 -2.26 4.73 -1.13
C GLY A 59 -1.29 5.90 -1.03
N THR A 60 -1.52 6.97 -1.79
CA THR A 60 -0.60 8.13 -1.89
C THR A 60 -0.80 9.19 -0.80
N GLY A 61 -1.48 8.84 0.29
CA GLY A 61 -1.86 9.77 1.35
C GLY A 61 -3.31 10.22 1.22
N TYR A 62 -3.75 10.94 2.24
CA TYR A 62 -5.02 11.64 2.33
C TYR A 62 -5.18 12.65 1.19
N SER A 63 -4.16 13.48 0.96
CA SER A 63 -4.16 14.50 -0.09
C SER A 63 -3.68 13.94 -1.44
N GLY A 64 -2.94 12.83 -1.41
CA GLY A 64 -2.40 12.17 -2.59
C GLY A 64 -1.10 12.80 -3.08
N LEU A 65 -0.28 13.33 -2.18
CA LEU A 65 0.94 14.08 -2.53
C LEU A 65 2.17 13.19 -2.64
N MET A 66 2.11 11.94 -2.19
CA MET A 66 3.19 10.98 -2.41
C MET A 66 3.28 10.61 -3.89
N ASP A 67 4.42 10.91 -4.50
CA ASP A 67 4.74 10.56 -5.87
C ASP A 67 5.05 9.06 -6.00
N VAL A 68 4.59 8.46 -7.09
CA VAL A 68 4.91 7.08 -7.48
C VAL A 68 5.61 7.14 -8.83
N PRO A 69 6.95 7.23 -8.83
CA PRO A 69 7.74 7.40 -10.03
C PRO A 69 7.50 6.30 -11.08
N SER A 70 7.67 6.65 -12.35
CA SER A 70 7.54 5.71 -13.46
C SER A 70 8.54 4.55 -13.38
N GLU A 71 9.73 4.77 -12.81
CA GLU A 71 10.72 3.73 -12.54
C GLU A 71 10.20 2.67 -11.54
N THR A 72 9.49 3.10 -10.49
CA THR A 72 8.86 2.22 -9.51
C THR A 72 7.75 1.40 -10.16
N MET A 73 6.89 2.05 -10.95
CA MET A 73 5.83 1.37 -11.69
C MET A 73 6.39 0.33 -12.66
N LYS A 74 7.44 0.69 -13.40
CA LYS A 74 8.12 -0.20 -14.35
C LYS A 74 8.76 -1.38 -13.64
N HIS A 75 9.48 -1.15 -12.53
CA HIS A 75 10.09 -2.22 -11.74
C HIS A 75 9.07 -3.24 -11.24
N LEU A 76 7.93 -2.77 -10.74
CA LEU A 76 6.84 -3.64 -10.28
C LEU A 76 6.22 -4.43 -11.45
N GLN A 77 6.00 -3.77 -12.59
CA GLN A 77 5.46 -4.41 -13.79
C GLN A 77 6.41 -5.48 -14.36
N GLU A 78 7.72 -5.24 -14.38
CA GLU A 78 8.73 -6.22 -14.79
C GLU A 78 8.76 -7.45 -13.88
N ASN A 79 8.35 -7.29 -12.62
CA ASN A 79 8.14 -8.40 -11.68
C ASN A 79 6.74 -9.04 -11.77
N GLY A 80 5.94 -8.67 -12.76
CA GLY A 80 4.60 -9.23 -13.00
C GLY A 80 3.52 -8.71 -12.05
N ILE A 81 3.79 -7.62 -11.32
CA ILE A 81 2.87 -7.04 -10.33
C ILE A 81 2.05 -5.94 -11.00
N LYS A 82 0.72 -6.04 -10.96
CA LYS A 82 -0.16 -4.96 -11.38
C LYS A 82 -0.23 -3.91 -10.28
N VAL A 83 -0.17 -2.63 -10.63
CA VAL A 83 -0.17 -1.54 -9.64
C VAL A 83 -1.41 -0.67 -9.81
N ILE A 84 -2.10 -0.40 -8.72
CA ILE A 84 -3.23 0.54 -8.64
C ILE A 84 -2.82 1.66 -7.70
N VAL A 85 -2.71 2.89 -8.21
CA VAL A 85 -2.32 4.07 -7.44
C VAL A 85 -3.55 4.95 -7.20
N GLN A 86 -3.86 5.21 -5.94
CA GLN A 86 -5.03 6.00 -5.53
C GLN A 86 -4.72 6.79 -4.25
N ARG A 87 -5.54 7.81 -3.94
CA ARG A 87 -5.56 8.39 -2.59
C ARG A 87 -5.89 7.31 -1.57
N THR A 88 -5.30 7.40 -0.37
CA THR A 88 -5.44 6.35 0.64
C THR A 88 -6.92 6.10 1.00
N GLY A 89 -7.76 7.15 1.00
CA GLY A 89 -9.21 7.04 1.23
C GLY A 89 -9.99 6.16 0.23
N GLU A 90 -9.45 5.96 -0.97
CA GLU A 90 -10.00 5.03 -1.98
C GLU A 90 -9.21 3.72 -2.05
N ALA A 91 -7.88 3.80 -1.87
CA ALA A 91 -6.97 2.65 -1.91
C ALA A 91 -7.39 1.55 -0.93
N TRP A 92 -7.77 1.90 0.31
CA TRP A 92 -8.16 0.90 1.31
C TRP A 92 -9.44 0.14 0.92
N LYS A 93 -10.40 0.81 0.26
CA LYS A 93 -11.63 0.20 -0.23
C LYS A 93 -11.33 -0.73 -1.40
N THR A 94 -10.47 -0.30 -2.32
CA THR A 94 -10.00 -1.12 -3.44
C THR A 94 -9.28 -2.37 -2.95
N TYR A 95 -8.40 -2.23 -1.95
CA TYR A 95 -7.72 -3.36 -1.32
C TYR A 95 -8.73 -4.37 -0.74
N ASN A 96 -9.68 -3.91 0.08
CA ASN A 96 -10.69 -4.78 0.69
C ASN A 96 -11.53 -5.51 -0.36
N ARG A 97 -11.96 -4.81 -1.41
CA ARG A 97 -12.73 -5.41 -2.51
C ARG A 97 -11.93 -6.52 -3.21
N LEU A 98 -10.68 -6.24 -3.58
CA LEU A 98 -9.81 -7.22 -4.24
C LEU A 98 -9.51 -8.43 -3.34
N LEU A 99 -9.34 -8.19 -2.04
CA LEU A 99 -9.18 -9.25 -1.05
C LEU A 99 -10.42 -10.15 -0.98
N GLN A 100 -11.63 -9.56 -0.96
CA GLN A 100 -12.90 -10.29 -0.97
C GLN A 100 -13.13 -11.07 -2.28
N GLU A 101 -12.60 -10.58 -3.40
CA GLU A 101 -12.59 -11.29 -4.69
C GLU A 101 -11.58 -12.45 -4.73
N GLY A 102 -10.83 -12.70 -3.64
CA GLY A 102 -9.85 -13.77 -3.53
C GLY A 102 -8.55 -13.50 -4.28
N LYS A 103 -8.27 -12.25 -4.65
CA LYS A 103 -7.00 -11.87 -5.30
C LYS A 103 -5.85 -11.89 -4.32
N LYS A 104 -4.66 -12.30 -4.78
CA LYS A 104 -3.42 -12.11 -4.04
C LYS A 104 -3.00 -10.65 -4.09
N VAL A 105 -3.56 -9.84 -3.19
CA VAL A 105 -3.37 -8.39 -3.14
C VAL A 105 -2.54 -7.98 -1.93
N VAL A 106 -1.66 -7.00 -2.12
CA VAL A 106 -0.93 -6.27 -1.06
C VAL A 106 -1.33 -4.80 -1.15
N ALA A 107 -1.36 -4.11 -0.02
CA ALA A 107 -1.53 -2.65 0.01
C ALA A 107 -0.34 -1.96 0.69
N ALA A 108 0.16 -0.88 0.10
CA ALA A 108 1.16 0.00 0.70
C ALA A 108 0.51 1.38 0.88
N LEU A 109 0.25 1.79 2.12
CA LEU A 109 -0.64 2.92 2.42
C LEU A 109 0.11 4.00 3.21
N HIS A 110 0.27 5.17 2.59
CA HIS A 110 0.64 6.39 3.30
C HIS A 110 -0.59 6.95 4.03
N LEU A 111 -0.51 7.17 5.34
CA LEU A 111 -1.68 7.58 6.14
C LEU A 111 -1.85 9.11 6.24
N THR A 112 -0.83 9.89 5.89
CA THR A 112 -0.85 11.36 6.02
C THR A 112 -0.90 12.08 4.67
N CYS A 113 0.00 13.02 4.36
CA CYS A 113 -0.09 13.90 3.19
C CYS A 113 0.56 13.38 1.92
#